data_AF-A0A963YWC0-F1
#
_entry.id   AF-A0A963YWC0-F1
#
_cell.length_a   1.000
_cell.length_b   1.000
_cell.length_c   1.000
_cell.angle_alpha   90.00
_cell.angle_beta   90.00
_cell.angle_gamma   90.00
#
_symmetry.space_group_name_H-M   'P 1'
#
loop_
_entity.id
_entity.type
_entity.pdbx_description
1 polymer ?
#
loop_
_entity_poly.entity_id
_entity_poly.type
_entity_poly.pdbx_seq_one_letter_code
_entity_poly.pdbx_strand_id
1 'polypeptide(L)'
;MATLVIRNVDDDIHRRLKEQAASHGHSMEEEVRLIIDRSLQVEPIDPGMGFADAIQALFAPLGGLDLPDIPRELQREPPDFSGPEWDFPE
;
A
#
# COMPACT_ATOMS: atom_id res chain seq x y z
N MET A 1 -26.10 -13.27 -6.70
CA MET A 1 -25.39 -13.54 -5.43
C MET A 1 -24.63 -14.84 -5.59
N ALA A 2 -23.31 -14.81 -5.45
CA ALA A 2 -22.50 -16.01 -5.39
C ALA A 2 -22.19 -16.29 -3.91
N THR A 3 -22.27 -17.56 -3.52
CA THR A 3 -21.90 -17.99 -2.16
C THR A 3 -20.62 -18.79 -2.26
N LEU A 4 -19.61 -18.42 -1.46
CA LEU A 4 -18.35 -19.14 -1.35
C LEU A 4 -18.29 -19.82 0.03
N VAL A 5 -17.94 -21.10 0.05
CA VAL A 5 -17.71 -21.85 1.30
C VAL A 5 -16.28 -22.33 1.31
N ILE A 6 -15.50 -21.83 2.27
CA ILE A 6 -14.11 -22.25 2.50
C ILE A 6 -14.11 -23.27 3.63
N ARG A 7 -13.63 -24.49 3.35
CA ARG A 7 -13.55 -25.58 4.33
C ARG A 7 -12.13 -25.70 4.87
N ASN A 8 -11.99 -26.24 6.08
CA ASN A 8 -10.70 -26.54 6.71
C ASN A 8 -9.80 -25.29 6.85
N VAL A 9 -10.39 -24.17 7.31
CA VAL A 9 -9.65 -22.96 7.67
C VAL A 9 -9.03 -23.17 9.04
N ASP A 10 -7.74 -22.86 9.16
CA ASP A 10 -7.02 -22.90 10.43
C ASP A 10 -7.67 -21.96 11.46
N ASP A 11 -7.77 -22.41 12.72
CA ASP A 11 -8.41 -21.66 13.80
C ASP A 11 -7.72 -20.31 14.06
N ASP A 12 -6.40 -20.22 13.86
CA ASP A 12 -5.66 -18.96 13.97
C ASP A 12 -6.06 -17.96 12.88
N ILE A 13 -6.23 -18.44 11.64
CA ILE A 13 -6.68 -17.62 10.52
C ILE A 13 -8.09 -17.09 10.79
N HIS A 14 -8.99 -17.96 11.25
CA HIS A 14 -10.36 -17.56 11.57
C HIS A 14 -10.42 -16.53 12.70
N ARG A 15 -9.58 -16.68 13.74
CA ARG A 15 -9.45 -15.71 14.83
C ARG A 15 -8.95 -14.35 14.33
N ARG A 16 -7.88 -14.34 13.53
CA ARG A 16 -7.30 -13.11 12.98
C ARG A 16 -8.27 -12.37 12.06
N LEU A 17 -9.03 -13.09 11.22
CA LEU A 17 -10.10 -12.49 10.41
C LEU A 17 -11.15 -11.79 11.27
N LYS A 18 -11.53 -12.39 12.40
CA LYS A 18 -12.48 -11.77 13.35
C LYS A 18 -11.94 -10.50 13.97
N GLU A 19 -10.66 -10.53 14.39
CA GLU A 19 -9.97 -9.38 14.98
C GLU A 19 -9.85 -8.23 13.97
N GLN A 20 -9.46 -8.53 12.72
CA GLN A 20 -9.38 -7.55 11.63
C GLN A 20 -10.74 -6.92 11.32
N ALA A 21 -11.78 -7.74 11.17
CA ALA A 21 -13.14 -7.25 10.92
C ALA A 21 -13.63 -6.32 12.03
N ALA A 22 -13.38 -6.67 13.30
CA ALA A 22 -13.71 -5.82 14.45
C ALA A 22 -12.91 -4.50 14.45
N SER A 23 -11.63 -4.55 14.08
CA SER A 23 -10.79 -3.35 13.96
C SER A 23 -11.25 -2.42 12.84
N HIS A 24 -11.77 -2.97 11.73
CA HIS A 24 -12.26 -2.20 10.60
C HIS A 24 -13.74 -1.79 10.74
N GLY A 25 -14.45 -2.27 11.75
CA GLY A 25 -15.85 -1.92 12.00
C GLY A 25 -16.85 -2.59 11.05
N HIS A 26 -16.50 -3.75 10.49
CA HIS A 26 -17.34 -4.51 9.56
C HIS A 26 -17.53 -5.96 10.01
N SER A 27 -18.44 -6.68 9.34
CA SER A 27 -18.65 -8.10 9.60
C SER A 27 -17.46 -8.91 9.08
N MET A 28 -17.25 -10.11 9.63
CA MET A 28 -16.22 -11.03 9.13
C MET A 28 -16.44 -11.37 7.65
N GLU A 29 -17.68 -11.54 7.22
CA GLU A 29 -18.00 -11.81 5.81
C GLU A 29 -17.59 -10.65 4.90
N GLU A 30 -17.84 -9.41 5.33
CA GLU A 30 -17.42 -8.23 4.59
C GLU A 30 -15.89 -8.12 4.53
N GLU A 31 -15.20 -8.40 5.63
CA GLU A 31 -13.73 -8.42 5.67
C GLU A 31 -13.17 -9.44 4.65
N VAL A 32 -13.72 -10.65 4.62
CA VAL A 32 -13.32 -11.68 3.64
C VAL A 32 -13.58 -11.22 2.21
N ARG A 33 -14.72 -10.57 1.96
CA ARG A 33 -15.05 -10.01 0.64
C ARG A 33 -14.04 -8.95 0.20
N LEU A 34 -13.69 -8.03 1.10
CA LEU A 34 -12.69 -6.98 0.84
C LEU A 34 -11.29 -7.57 0.58
N ILE A 35 -10.89 -8.61 1.32
CA ILE A 35 -9.60 -9.29 1.11
C ILE A 35 -9.56 -9.95 -0.27
N ILE A 36 -10.62 -10.63 -0.68
CA ILE A 36 -10.71 -11.27 -2.00
C ILE A 36 -10.68 -10.20 -3.10
N ASP A 37 -11.47 -9.13 -2.96
CA ASP A 37 -11.51 -8.03 -3.94
C ASP A 37 -10.13 -7.40 -4.12
N ARG A 38 -9.46 -7.03 -3.03
CA ARG A 38 -8.08 -6.49 -3.07
C ARG A 38 -7.11 -7.47 -3.71
N SER A 39 -7.22 -8.76 -3.38
CA SER A 39 -6.32 -9.79 -3.92
C SER A 39 -6.51 -10.01 -5.42
N LEU A 40 -7.72 -9.78 -5.95
CA LEU A 40 -8.02 -9.89 -7.37
C LEU A 40 -7.74 -8.58 -8.15
N GLN A 41 -7.70 -7.43 -7.46
CA GLN A 41 -7.32 -6.14 -8.05
C GLN A 41 -5.82 -5.96 -8.24
N VAL A 42 -4.99 -6.74 -7.55
CA VAL A 42 -3.55 -6.75 -7.79
C VAL A 42 -3.33 -7.44 -9.13
N GLU A 43 -3.11 -6.66 -10.20
CA GLU A 43 -2.52 -7.22 -11.41
C GLU A 43 -1.19 -7.87 -11.01
N PRO A 44 -0.94 -9.13 -11.43
CA PRO A 44 0.35 -9.74 -11.19
C PRO A 44 1.41 -8.80 -11.78
N ILE A 45 2.25 -8.25 -10.91
CA ILE A 45 3.45 -7.55 -11.34
C ILE A 45 4.21 -8.58 -12.17
N ASP A 46 4.26 -8.36 -13.48
CA ASP A 46 5.04 -9.22 -14.36
C ASP A 46 6.46 -9.23 -13.78
N PRO A 47 6.99 -10.37 -13.33
CA PRO A 47 8.32 -10.43 -12.74
C PRO A 47 9.42 -10.02 -13.74
N GLY A 48 9.08 -9.89 -15.04
CA GLY A 48 9.91 -9.27 -16.07
C GLY A 48 9.71 -7.76 -16.26
N MET A 49 8.69 -7.13 -15.66
CA MET A 49 8.47 -5.69 -15.72
C MET A 49 9.52 -4.99 -14.85
N GLY A 50 10.50 -4.40 -15.52
CA GLY A 50 11.53 -3.61 -14.86
C GLY A 50 10.91 -2.40 -14.17
N PHE A 51 11.61 -1.86 -13.17
CA PHE A 51 11.20 -0.63 -12.49
C PHE A 51 10.89 0.52 -13.48
N ALA A 52 11.67 0.62 -14.57
CA ALA A 52 11.44 1.59 -15.63
C ALA A 52 10.11 1.36 -16.37
N ASP A 53 9.76 0.11 -16.65
CA ASP A 53 8.52 -0.25 -17.34
C ASP A 53 7.29 0.04 -16.46
N ALA A 54 7.40 -0.19 -15.15
CA ALA A 54 6.35 0.14 -14.18
C ALA A 54 6.12 1.67 -14.10
N ILE A 55 7.19 2.47 -14.04
CA ILE A 55 7.09 3.93 -14.12
C ILE A 55 6.43 4.34 -15.44
N GLN A 56 6.90 3.79 -16.56
CA GLN A 56 6.35 4.13 -17.88
C GLN A 56 4.85 3.81 -17.97
N ALA A 57 4.40 2.67 -17.45
CA ALA A 57 2.99 2.27 -17.44
C ALA A 57 2.10 3.25 -16.65
N LEU A 58 2.59 3.76 -15.52
CA LEU A 58 1.87 4.75 -14.71
C LEU A 58 1.69 6.09 -15.43
N PHE A 59 2.71 6.55 -16.16
CA PHE A 59 2.71 7.86 -16.80
C PHE A 59 2.27 7.87 -18.27
N ALA A 60 2.23 6.72 -18.95
CA ALA A 60 1.81 6.61 -20.35
C ALA A 60 0.39 7.16 -20.61
N PRO A 61 -0.63 6.91 -19.77
CA PRO A 61 -1.96 7.51 -19.95
C PRO A 61 -1.99 9.04 -19.83
N LEU A 62 -0.99 9.62 -19.15
CA LEU A 62 -0.88 11.06 -18.93
C LEU A 62 -0.18 11.79 -20.09
N GLY A 63 0.28 11.06 -21.12
CA GLY A 63 0.85 11.64 -22.34
C GLY A 63 2.34 11.97 -22.27
N GLY A 64 3.05 11.48 -21.26
CA GLY A 64 4.46 11.83 -21.01
C GLY A 64 4.61 13.19 -20.33
N LEU A 65 5.54 13.28 -19.38
CA LEU A 65 5.79 14.51 -18.62
C LEU A 65 6.95 15.27 -19.26
N ASP A 66 6.67 16.43 -19.87
CA ASP A 66 7.69 17.41 -20.17
C ASP A 66 7.87 18.29 -18.92
N LEU A 67 8.76 17.85 -18.03
CA LEU A 67 9.04 18.58 -16.79
C LEU A 67 9.88 19.81 -17.12
N PRO A 68 9.49 21.01 -16.66
CA PRO A 68 10.32 22.20 -16.86
C PRO A 68 11.67 22.01 -16.18
N ASP A 69 12.71 22.62 -16.74
CA ASP A 69 14.02 22.66 -16.08
C ASP A 69 13.89 23.44 -14.76
N ILE A 70 14.14 22.77 -13.64
CA ILE A 70 14.14 23.37 -12.31
C ILE A 70 15.60 23.72 -11.98
N PRO A 71 15.97 25.01 -11.92
CA PRO A 71 17.34 25.40 -11.64
C PRO A 71 17.77 24.86 -10.28
N ARG A 72 18.99 24.33 -10.22
CA ARG A 72 19.55 23.82 -8.97
C ARG A 72 19.78 24.98 -8.01
N GLU A 73 19.11 24.92 -6.87
CA GLU A 73 19.38 25.80 -5.74
C GLU A 73 20.53 25.24 -4.88
N LEU A 74 21.14 26.11 -4.07
CA LEU A 74 22.04 25.66 -3.00
C LEU A 74 21.28 24.67 -2.10
N GLN A 75 22.00 23.67 -1.59
CA GLN A 75 21.41 22.75 -0.62
C GLN A 75 20.81 23.55 0.54
N ARG A 76 19.60 23.17 0.95
CA ARG A 76 18.98 23.71 2.16
C ARG A 76 19.92 23.45 3.34
N GLU A 77 19.98 24.39 4.26
CA GLU A 77 20.66 24.14 5.53
C GLU A 77 20.04 22.90 6.20
N PRO A 78 20.87 21.94 6.65
CA PRO A 78 20.38 20.79 7.38
C PRO A 78 19.52 21.26 8.58
N PRO A 79 18.43 20.57 8.91
CA PRO A 79 17.69 20.86 10.12
C PRO A 79 18.63 20.79 11.34
N ASP A 80 18.52 21.77 12.24
CA ASP A 80 19.22 21.72 13.52
C ASP A 80 18.47 20.78 14.46
N PHE A 81 19.13 19.67 14.84
CA PHE A 81 18.61 18.67 15.76
C PHE A 81 19.15 18.85 17.19
N SER A 82 19.84 19.95 17.50
CA SER A 82 20.42 20.21 18.83
C SER A 82 19.45 20.87 19.82
N GLY A 83 18.24 21.20 19.38
CA GLY A 83 17.20 21.80 20.22
C GLY A 83 16.60 20.81 21.25
N PRO A 84 16.07 21.33 22.38
CA PRO A 84 15.44 20.51 23.43
C PRO A 84 14.19 19.74 22.96
N GLU A 85 13.62 20.10 21.81
CA GLU A 85 12.53 19.37 21.17
C GLU A 85 12.93 18.01 20.56
N TRP A 86 14.24 17.74 20.46
CA TRP A 86 14.80 16.50 19.92
C TRP A 86 15.46 15.60 20.98
N ASP A 87 15.25 15.87 22.26
CA ASP A 87 15.75 15.05 23.35
C ASP A 87 14.89 13.77 23.46
N PHE A 88 15.42 12.64 23.01
CA PHE A 88 14.73 11.35 23.07
C PHE A 88 14.78 10.83 24.52
N PRO A 89 13.64 10.48 25.15
CA PRO A 89 13.65 9.92 26.49
C PRO A 89 14.33 8.54 26.49
N GLU A 90 15.22 8.32 27.46
CA GLU A 90 15.87 7.01 27.75
C GLU A 90 14.88 5.93 28.20
#